data_AF-A0A7W1W0G8-F1
#
_entry.id   AF-A0A7W1W0G8-F1
#
_cell.length_a   1.000
_cell.length_b   1.000
_cell.length_c   1.000
_cell.angle_alpha   90.00
_cell.angle_beta   90.00
_cell.angle_gamma   90.00
#
_symmetry.space_group_name_H-M   'P 1'
#
loop_
_entity.id
_entity.type
_entity.pdbx_description
1 polymer ?
#
loop_
_entity_poly.entity_id
_entity_poly.type
_entity_poly.pdbx_seq_one_letter_code
_entity_poly.pdbx_strand_id
1 'polypeptide(L)'
;MDNQVYIKNESPNANIQLISGKLDYFVISGHRFERINDEYFEVLQEGGVKGLAQYSKTLRQGFRAEDQLVFTAYNKYFIEKAGKLYPVKSIGSVLSFFGNKSDEIKKYLNNNNFNYRKNPEKSIAAAIGQYNTITNWTPPVKQTRINTHDTALTAAPKTNSRKNIKSLEENKLLEISNASGAVKDKVTLAGYIKDTKTGEPIVGATLSADSSQSGITTDQFGYYSLSLKPGRHTIKISYAGMKDTKRQVNITTDGTLDIQLTEQVASLKAVMVVAEKNSHVKNTQMSVERINIKTIKQVPVVFGEADVLRVVMTLPGVTSAGEASTGFNVRGGSVDQNLILFSDATIYNPSHLFGFFSAFNPDVVKGVELYKSSIPEKYGGRLSSVLDVSAREGNSKKISGVGGIGPLTSKLAIEGPLFRSKKENAGTTFILGGRTTYSNWILKALPNESYRNSKASFYDLNLNVNSSINSRNSIYLTGYMSSDKFRLNTDTTYSYGNKNANIKWKHIFNNKLYAVFTTGYDHYEYAV
;
A
#
# COMPACT_ATOMS: atom_id res chain seq x y z
N MET A 1 21.97 10.57 -3.70
CA MET A 1 20.56 10.98 -3.88
C MET A 1 20.40 11.17 -5.37
N ASP A 2 19.89 10.16 -6.07
CA ASP A 2 19.77 10.22 -7.53
C ASP A 2 18.36 10.70 -7.88
N ASN A 3 18.29 11.97 -8.31
CA ASN A 3 17.08 12.57 -8.84
C ASN A 3 16.90 12.09 -10.29
N GLN A 4 16.04 11.10 -10.53
CA GLN A 4 15.59 10.75 -11.87
C GLN A 4 14.07 10.67 -11.90
N VAL A 5 13.45 11.37 -12.85
CA VAL A 5 12.00 11.37 -13.11
C VAL A 5 11.72 10.53 -14.34
N TYR A 6 10.72 9.66 -14.24
CA TYR A 6 10.16 8.90 -15.36
C TYR A 6 8.65 9.18 -15.45
N ILE A 7 8.17 9.48 -16.64
CA ILE A 7 6.78 9.82 -16.93
C ILE A 7 6.08 8.61 -17.57
N LYS A 8 4.95 8.18 -17.00
CA LYS A 8 4.00 7.26 -17.66
C LYS A 8 2.61 7.91 -17.68
N ASN A 9 2.03 8.03 -18.87
CA ASN A 9 0.69 8.56 -19.09
C ASN A 9 -0.34 7.42 -19.11
N GLU A 10 -1.43 7.55 -18.35
CA GLU A 10 -2.59 6.63 -18.39
C GLU A 10 -3.92 7.36 -18.66
N SER A 11 -3.92 8.60 -19.18
CA SER A 11 -5.17 9.27 -19.56
C SER A 11 -5.02 10.22 -20.77
N PRO A 12 -5.97 10.22 -21.74
CA PRO A 12 -5.87 11.08 -22.93
C PRO A 12 -5.93 12.59 -22.64
N ASN A 13 -6.33 13.00 -21.43
CA ASN A 13 -6.60 14.40 -21.07
C ASN A 13 -5.68 14.97 -19.98
N ALA A 14 -4.58 14.30 -19.62
CA ALA A 14 -3.64 14.81 -18.62
C ALA A 14 -2.51 15.62 -19.28
N ASN A 15 -2.47 16.95 -19.05
CA ASN A 15 -1.31 17.78 -19.37
C ASN A 15 -0.21 17.53 -18.33
N ILE A 16 0.92 16.94 -18.76
CA ILE A 16 2.08 16.69 -17.90
C ILE A 16 3.02 17.88 -18.04
N GLN A 17 3.17 18.66 -16.96
CA GLN A 17 4.14 19.75 -16.89
C GLN A 17 5.29 19.33 -15.97
N LEU A 18 6.50 19.24 -16.53
CA LEU A 18 7.72 19.12 -15.72
C LEU A 18 7.91 20.43 -14.95
N ILE A 19 8.00 20.37 -13.63
CA ILE A 19 8.36 21.55 -12.81
C ILE A 19 9.86 21.75 -12.98
N SER A 20 10.24 22.61 -13.93
CA SER A 20 11.62 22.86 -14.38
C SER A 20 12.59 23.21 -13.24
N GLY A 21 12.10 23.73 -12.11
CA GLY A 21 12.93 24.13 -10.97
C GLY A 21 13.50 23.03 -10.07
N LYS A 22 13.16 21.74 -10.27
CA LYS A 22 13.55 20.65 -9.35
C LYS A 22 14.38 19.51 -9.96
N LEU A 23 14.73 19.58 -11.24
CA LEU A 23 15.37 18.49 -11.98
C LEU A 23 16.50 19.01 -12.87
N ASP A 24 17.71 18.49 -12.67
CA ASP A 24 18.87 18.86 -13.51
C ASP A 24 19.02 17.97 -14.74
N TYR A 25 18.58 16.71 -14.66
CA TYR A 25 18.54 15.78 -15.79
C TYR A 25 17.54 14.64 -15.52
N PHE A 26 17.17 13.88 -16.56
CA PHE A 26 16.44 12.62 -16.46
C PHE A 26 16.86 11.67 -17.59
N VAL A 27 16.43 10.41 -17.56
CA VAL A 27 16.70 9.43 -18.63
C VAL A 27 15.38 8.81 -19.08
N ILE A 28 15.17 8.60 -20.38
CA ILE A 28 14.00 7.87 -20.93
C ILE A 28 14.51 6.86 -21.93
N SER A 29 14.20 5.58 -21.74
CA SER A 29 14.58 4.49 -22.67
C SER A 29 16.07 4.45 -23.02
N GLY A 30 16.95 4.83 -22.08
CA GLY A 30 18.40 4.90 -22.29
C GLY A 30 18.92 6.24 -22.84
N HIS A 31 18.03 7.16 -23.20
CA HIS A 31 18.37 8.51 -23.68
C HIS A 31 18.43 9.50 -22.50
N ARG A 32 19.55 10.21 -22.32
CA ARG A 32 19.76 11.17 -21.21
C ARG A 32 19.31 12.56 -21.63
N PHE A 33 18.45 13.20 -20.84
CA PHE A 33 17.97 14.57 -21.05
C PHE A 33 18.52 15.48 -19.96
N GLU A 34 19.18 16.57 -20.34
CA GLU A 34 19.76 17.56 -19.41
C GLU A 34 19.00 18.87 -19.46
N ARG A 35 18.86 19.52 -18.31
CA ARG A 35 18.26 20.86 -18.18
C ARG A 35 19.30 21.92 -18.59
N ILE A 36 18.97 22.73 -19.59
CA ILE A 36 19.77 23.87 -20.04
C ILE A 36 18.82 25.04 -20.27
N ASN A 37 19.04 26.17 -19.59
CA ASN A 37 18.18 27.36 -19.66
C ASN A 37 16.67 27.04 -19.47
N ASP A 38 16.34 26.26 -18.43
CA ASP A 38 14.99 25.81 -18.07
C ASP A 38 14.25 24.91 -19.09
N GLU A 39 14.92 24.53 -20.19
CA GLU A 39 14.43 23.54 -21.16
C GLU A 39 15.24 22.23 -21.06
N TYR A 40 14.68 21.12 -21.54
CA TYR A 40 15.35 19.81 -21.53
C TYR A 40 15.78 19.39 -22.93
N PHE A 41 17.03 18.94 -23.04
CA PHE A 41 17.64 18.48 -24.28
C PHE A 41 18.18 17.08 -24.12
N GLU A 42 17.89 16.19 -25.07
CA GLU A 42 18.55 14.89 -25.13
C GLU A 42 20.02 15.04 -25.51
N VAL A 43 20.90 14.38 -24.77
CA VAL A 43 22.33 14.26 -25.06
C VAL A 43 22.55 13.13 -26.05
N LEU A 44 22.79 13.49 -27.32
CA LEU A 44 23.04 12.54 -28.40
C LEU A 44 24.43 11.91 -28.30
N GLN A 45 25.43 12.72 -27.99
CA GLN A 45 26.83 12.31 -27.81
C GLN A 45 27.59 13.42 -27.07
N GLU A 46 28.47 13.03 -26.16
CA GLU A 46 29.35 13.94 -25.41
C GLU A 46 30.81 13.77 -25.84
N GLY A 47 31.55 14.87 -25.88
CA GLY A 47 32.89 14.96 -26.47
C GLY A 47 33.52 16.33 -26.29
N GLY A 48 34.47 16.68 -27.16
CA GLY A 48 35.00 18.05 -27.24
C GLY A 48 33.93 19.14 -27.47
N VAL A 49 32.75 18.73 -27.93
CA VAL A 49 31.47 19.45 -27.87
C VAL A 49 30.36 18.47 -27.50
N LYS A 50 29.19 18.95 -27.03
CA LYS A 50 28.04 18.10 -26.72
C LYS A 50 26.93 18.28 -27.77
N GLY A 51 26.46 17.17 -28.35
CA GLY A 51 25.37 17.16 -29.32
C GLY A 51 24.03 16.99 -28.62
N LEU A 52 23.07 17.84 -28.95
CA LEU A 52 21.79 17.94 -28.26
C LEU A 52 20.60 17.90 -29.22
N ALA A 53 19.51 17.26 -28.78
CA ALA A 53 18.23 17.27 -29.48
C ALA A 53 17.10 17.79 -28.59
N GLN A 54 16.26 18.68 -29.15
CA GLN A 54 15.03 19.15 -28.56
C GLN A 54 13.85 18.64 -29.38
N TYR A 55 13.00 17.84 -28.75
CA TYR A 55 11.83 17.26 -29.40
C TYR A 55 10.60 18.11 -29.11
N SER A 56 9.82 18.39 -30.15
CA SER A 56 8.49 18.97 -30.03
C SER A 56 7.50 18.17 -30.86
N LYS A 57 6.32 17.92 -30.31
CA LYS A 57 5.19 17.35 -31.05
C LYS A 57 4.00 18.28 -30.89
N THR A 58 3.43 18.72 -32.00
CA THR A 58 2.24 19.58 -32.01
C THR A 58 1.08 18.82 -32.62
N LEU A 59 -0.05 18.83 -31.94
CA LEU A 59 -1.31 18.33 -32.47
C LEU A 59 -1.82 19.32 -33.52
N ARG A 60 -1.96 18.87 -34.77
CA ARG A 60 -2.63 19.65 -35.81
C ARG A 60 -4.04 19.09 -35.98
N GLN A 61 -5.03 19.94 -35.74
CA GLN A 61 -6.42 19.67 -36.07
C GLN A 61 -6.70 20.28 -37.43
N GLY A 62 -7.32 19.51 -38.32
CA GLY A 62 -7.80 20.03 -39.60
C GLY A 62 -9.02 20.93 -39.40
N PHE A 63 -9.38 21.68 -40.43
CA PHE A 63 -10.47 22.65 -40.36
C PHE A 63 -11.85 22.00 -40.38
N ARG A 64 -11.95 20.72 -40.77
CA ARG A 64 -13.21 19.98 -40.81
C ARG A 64 -13.35 19.10 -39.57
N ALA A 65 -14.57 18.96 -39.08
CA ALA A 65 -14.89 18.12 -37.91
C ALA A 65 -14.51 16.64 -38.10
N GLU A 66 -14.30 16.22 -39.35
CA GLU A 66 -13.96 14.86 -39.78
C GLU A 66 -12.44 14.62 -39.85
N ASP A 67 -11.63 15.68 -39.82
CA ASP A 67 -10.19 15.58 -40.00
C ASP A 67 -9.55 14.91 -38.77
N GLN A 68 -8.84 13.80 -39.02
CA GLN A 68 -8.13 13.09 -37.96
C GLN A 68 -7.05 13.99 -37.34
N LEU A 69 -6.91 13.90 -36.02
CA LEU A 69 -5.84 14.56 -35.29
C LEU A 69 -4.48 13.99 -35.71
N VAL A 70 -3.66 14.81 -36.37
CA VAL A 70 -2.31 14.41 -36.80
C VAL A 70 -1.27 15.08 -35.91
N PHE A 71 -0.43 14.28 -35.27
CA PHE A 71 0.74 14.78 -34.55
C PHE A 71 1.88 15.09 -35.54
N THR A 72 2.37 16.33 -35.54
CA THR A 72 3.56 16.73 -36.31
C THR A 72 4.74 16.93 -35.36
N ALA A 73 5.89 16.32 -35.67
CA ALA A 73 7.12 16.48 -34.89
C ALA A 73 7.99 17.63 -35.45
N TYR A 74 8.48 18.49 -34.57
CA TYR A 74 9.43 19.57 -34.87
C TYR A 74 10.67 19.38 -34.00
N ASN A 75 11.63 18.56 -34.47
CA ASN A 75 12.88 18.35 -33.75
C ASN A 75 13.89 19.45 -34.11
N LYS A 76 14.51 20.05 -33.10
CA LYS A 76 15.62 20.99 -33.27
C LYS A 76 16.89 20.37 -32.71
N TYR A 77 18.02 20.58 -33.38
CA TYR A 77 19.30 20.04 -32.96
C TYR A 77 20.27 21.16 -32.63
N PHE A 78 21.11 20.94 -31.63
CA PHE A 78 22.06 21.93 -31.13
C PHE A 78 23.43 21.31 -30.87
N ILE A 79 24.47 22.14 -30.93
CA ILE A 79 25.77 21.85 -30.33
C ILE A 79 25.92 22.76 -29.11
N GLU A 80 26.25 22.18 -27.96
CA GLU A 80 26.69 22.92 -26.79
C GLU A 80 28.22 22.97 -26.77
N LYS A 81 28.78 24.18 -26.72
CA LYS A 81 30.23 24.41 -26.56
C LYS A 81 30.45 25.52 -25.54
N ALA A 82 31.19 25.21 -24.47
CA ALA A 82 31.47 26.13 -23.35
C ALA A 82 30.20 26.77 -22.75
N GLY A 83 29.14 25.98 -22.54
CA GLY A 83 27.88 26.43 -21.95
C GLY A 83 26.97 27.27 -22.86
N LYS A 84 27.34 27.45 -24.14
CA LYS A 84 26.49 28.12 -25.15
C LYS A 84 25.90 27.13 -26.13
N LEU A 85 24.61 27.29 -26.44
CA LEU A 85 23.87 26.47 -27.40
C LEU A 85 23.91 27.10 -28.80
N TYR A 86 24.24 26.29 -29.81
CA TYR A 86 24.28 26.69 -31.21
C TYR A 86 23.32 25.82 -32.04
N PRO A 87 22.31 26.38 -32.72
CA PRO A 87 21.38 25.60 -33.53
C PRO A 87 22.05 25.03 -34.78
N VAL A 88 21.76 23.77 -35.09
CA VAL A 88 22.29 23.03 -36.23
C VAL A 88 21.16 22.72 -37.20
N LYS A 89 21.32 23.16 -38.46
CA LYS A 89 20.36 22.90 -39.55
C LYS A 89 20.90 21.92 -40.60
N SER A 90 22.19 21.62 -40.58
CA SER A 90 22.85 20.77 -41.56
C SER A 90 24.09 20.11 -40.96
N ILE A 91 24.58 19.04 -41.60
CA ILE A 91 25.85 18.43 -41.20
C ILE A 91 27.03 19.41 -41.33
N GLY A 92 26.99 20.34 -42.29
CA GLY A 92 28.02 21.37 -42.42
C GLY A 92 28.11 22.27 -41.19
N SER A 93 26.95 22.58 -40.56
CA SER A 93 26.88 23.33 -39.31
C SER A 93 27.43 22.55 -38.11
N VAL A 94 27.39 21.22 -38.14
CA VAL A 94 28.05 20.37 -37.11
C VAL A 94 29.56 20.40 -37.32
N LEU A 95 30.00 20.21 -38.56
CA LEU A 95 31.41 20.09 -38.90
C LEU A 95 32.20 21.36 -38.59
N SER A 96 31.59 22.56 -38.70
CA SER A 96 32.26 23.82 -38.35
C SER A 96 32.79 23.88 -36.91
N PHE A 97 32.29 23.04 -36.00
CA PHE A 97 32.79 22.96 -34.62
C PHE A 97 34.10 22.19 -34.46
N PHE A 98 34.52 21.44 -35.48
CA PHE A 98 35.69 20.54 -35.43
C PHE A 98 36.92 21.08 -36.18
N GLY A 99 36.86 22.28 -36.76
CA GLY A 99 38.01 22.97 -37.35
C GLY A 99 38.74 22.13 -38.41
N ASN A 100 40.04 21.94 -38.26
CA ASN A 100 40.90 21.19 -39.19
C ASN A 100 40.57 19.69 -39.30
N LYS A 101 39.71 19.14 -38.42
CA LYS A 101 39.27 17.73 -38.48
C LYS A 101 37.98 17.52 -39.26
N SER A 102 37.37 18.59 -39.77
CA SER A 102 36.08 18.56 -40.48
C SER A 102 36.09 17.63 -41.71
N ASP A 103 37.15 17.67 -42.52
CA ASP A 103 37.23 16.88 -43.75
C ASP A 103 37.40 15.39 -43.49
N GLU A 104 38.17 15.04 -42.45
CA GLU A 104 38.38 13.67 -41.99
C GLU A 104 37.07 13.06 -41.48
N ILE A 105 36.32 13.81 -40.66
CA ILE A 105 35.00 13.38 -40.15
C ILE A 105 33.98 13.30 -41.28
N LYS A 106 33.99 14.24 -42.24
CA LYS A 106 33.09 14.21 -43.40
C LYS A 106 33.30 12.95 -44.25
N LYS A 107 34.56 12.54 -44.48
CA LYS A 107 34.88 11.29 -45.18
C LYS A 107 34.35 10.07 -44.41
N TYR A 108 34.56 10.02 -43.09
CA TYR A 108 34.03 8.95 -42.25
C TYR A 108 32.50 8.85 -42.32
N LEU A 109 31.79 9.98 -42.26
CA LEU A 109 30.33 10.00 -42.33
C LEU A 109 29.81 9.47 -43.67
N ASN A 110 30.45 9.87 -44.78
CA ASN A 110 30.09 9.41 -46.12
C ASN A 110 30.36 7.91 -46.29
N ASN A 111 31.52 7.42 -45.85
CA ASN A 111 31.91 6.01 -45.98
C ASN A 111 30.98 5.06 -45.19
N ASN A 112 30.37 5.56 -44.11
CA ASN A 112 29.44 4.81 -43.27
C ASN A 112 27.96 5.14 -43.54
N ASN A 113 27.67 5.82 -44.67
CA ASN A 113 26.31 6.17 -45.11
C ASN A 113 25.48 6.98 -44.09
N PHE A 114 26.11 7.83 -43.27
CA PHE A 114 25.40 8.72 -42.36
C PHE A 114 24.84 9.93 -43.11
N ASN A 115 23.51 9.96 -43.32
CA ASN A 115 22.84 11.05 -44.00
C ASN A 115 22.01 11.91 -43.02
N TYR A 116 22.46 13.15 -42.80
CA TYR A 116 21.82 14.08 -41.87
C TYR A 116 20.37 14.41 -42.22
N ARG A 117 19.99 14.47 -43.51
CA ARG A 117 18.59 14.73 -43.90
C ARG A 117 17.67 13.56 -43.56
N LYS A 118 18.19 12.34 -43.55
CA LYS A 118 17.42 11.12 -43.23
C LYS A 118 17.43 10.81 -41.73
N ASN A 119 18.57 11.02 -41.06
CA ASN A 119 18.72 10.75 -39.63
C ASN A 119 19.73 11.74 -38.99
N PRO A 120 19.26 12.94 -38.59
CA PRO A 120 20.11 13.98 -38.02
C PRO A 120 20.83 13.54 -36.73
N GLU A 121 20.12 12.84 -35.84
CA GLU A 121 20.61 12.39 -34.53
C GLU A 121 21.83 11.48 -34.68
N LYS A 122 21.69 10.43 -35.49
CA LYS A 122 22.77 9.47 -35.75
C LYS A 122 23.96 10.14 -36.44
N SER A 123 23.71 11.07 -37.35
CA SER A 123 24.77 11.84 -38.02
C SER A 123 25.52 12.78 -37.08
N ILE A 124 24.84 13.45 -36.15
CA ILE A 124 25.46 14.32 -35.14
C ILE A 124 26.30 13.47 -34.16
N ALA A 125 25.72 12.39 -33.63
CA ALA A 125 26.40 11.50 -32.70
C ALA A 125 27.66 10.87 -33.33
N ALA A 126 27.56 10.37 -34.56
CA ALA A 126 28.70 9.81 -35.29
C ALA A 126 29.81 10.83 -35.55
N ALA A 127 29.46 12.09 -35.85
CA ALA A 127 30.45 13.15 -36.08
C ALA A 127 31.23 13.49 -34.80
N ILE A 128 30.54 13.63 -33.67
CA ILE A 128 31.16 13.90 -32.36
C ILE A 128 31.97 12.69 -31.88
N GLY A 129 31.43 11.48 -32.04
CA GLY A 129 32.13 10.24 -31.69
C GLY A 129 33.44 10.10 -32.46
N GLN A 130 33.42 10.33 -33.77
CA GLN A 130 34.62 10.28 -34.60
C GLN A 130 35.63 11.37 -34.23
N TYR A 131 35.17 12.59 -33.91
CA TYR A 131 36.05 13.64 -33.40
C TYR A 131 36.75 13.22 -32.11
N ASN A 132 36.03 12.60 -31.17
CA ASN A 132 36.59 12.12 -29.92
C ASN A 132 37.66 11.03 -30.16
N THR A 133 37.43 10.12 -31.11
CA THR A 133 38.39 9.09 -31.49
C THR A 133 39.66 9.70 -32.10
N ILE A 134 39.53 10.65 -33.02
CA ILE A 134 40.68 11.31 -33.67
C ILE A 134 41.51 12.14 -32.68
N THR A 135 40.85 12.71 -31.67
CA THR A 135 41.50 13.60 -30.69
C THR A 135 41.92 12.88 -29.41
N ASN A 136 41.69 11.57 -29.29
CA ASN A 136 41.84 10.82 -28.03
C ASN A 136 41.18 11.54 -26.85
N TRP A 137 40.01 12.13 -27.10
CA TRP A 137 39.33 12.93 -26.10
C TRP A 137 38.92 12.06 -24.91
N THR A 138 39.29 12.53 -23.72
CA THR A 138 38.89 11.93 -22.45
C THR A 138 38.00 12.90 -21.69
N PRO A 139 36.90 12.41 -21.07
CA PRO A 139 36.01 13.27 -20.31
C PRO A 139 36.76 13.88 -19.11
N PRO A 140 36.57 15.18 -18.82
CA PRO A 140 37.16 15.80 -17.65
C PRO A 140 36.62 15.14 -16.37
N VAL A 141 37.53 14.73 -15.48
CA VAL A 141 37.18 14.20 -14.15
C VAL A 141 36.55 15.32 -13.34
N LYS A 142 35.22 15.34 -13.22
CA LYS A 142 34.53 16.23 -12.29
C LYS A 142 34.86 15.79 -10.86
N GLN A 143 35.70 16.56 -10.16
CA GLN A 143 35.81 16.47 -8.69
C GLN A 143 34.48 16.93 -8.10
N THR A 144 33.62 15.98 -7.76
CA THR A 144 32.50 16.22 -6.86
C THR A 144 33.08 16.65 -5.52
N ARG A 145 32.97 17.95 -5.18
CA ARG A 145 33.22 18.42 -3.81
C ARG A 145 32.21 17.73 -2.90
N ILE A 146 32.64 16.65 -2.26
CA ILE A 146 31.99 16.13 -1.06
C ILE A 146 32.25 17.19 0.02
N ASN A 147 31.20 17.83 0.52
CA ASN A 147 31.32 18.61 1.75
C ASN A 147 31.68 17.64 2.87
N THR A 148 32.96 17.61 3.22
CA THR A 148 33.54 16.83 4.31
C THR A 148 33.20 17.49 5.64
N HIS A 149 32.05 17.11 6.20
CA HIS A 149 31.88 16.98 7.65
C HIS A 149 31.53 15.52 7.90
N ASP A 150 32.59 14.69 7.92
CA ASP A 150 32.70 13.35 8.51
C ASP A 150 33.69 12.51 7.70
N THR A 151 34.96 12.93 7.70
CA THR A 151 36.08 12.08 7.32
C THR A 151 36.77 11.59 8.59
N ALA A 152 36.28 10.47 9.10
CA ALA A 152 37.10 9.49 9.78
C ALA A 152 36.47 8.12 9.53
N LEU A 153 37.06 7.34 8.62
CA LEU A 153 37.22 5.87 8.66
C LEU A 153 37.57 5.33 7.27
N THR A 154 38.84 5.51 6.88
CA THR A 154 39.51 4.57 5.99
C THR A 154 40.81 4.11 6.64
N ALA A 155 40.74 2.95 7.29
CA ALA A 155 41.88 2.06 7.43
C ALA A 155 41.34 0.62 7.29
N ALA A 156 41.96 -0.16 6.40
CA ALA A 156 41.62 -1.55 6.17
C ALA A 156 41.65 -2.34 7.50
N PRO A 157 40.66 -3.19 7.80
CA PRO A 157 40.68 -3.95 9.03
C PRO A 157 41.70 -5.08 8.89
N LYS A 158 42.81 -4.95 9.62
CA LYS A 158 43.55 -6.12 10.07
C LYS A 158 42.59 -7.01 10.87
N THR A 159 42.56 -8.27 10.47
CA THR A 159 41.98 -9.41 11.18
C THR A 159 42.10 -9.28 12.70
N ASN A 160 40.97 -9.08 13.36
CA ASN A 160 40.57 -9.71 14.63
C ASN A 160 39.28 -9.05 15.15
N SER A 161 38.13 -9.51 14.64
CA SER A 161 36.89 -9.50 15.42
C SER A 161 35.84 -10.36 14.70
N ARG A 162 35.51 -11.50 15.31
CA ARG A 162 34.28 -12.23 15.02
C ARG A 162 33.09 -11.33 15.43
N LYS A 163 32.68 -10.41 14.57
CA LYS A 163 31.39 -9.71 14.69
C LYS A 163 30.40 -10.38 13.76
N ASN A 164 29.42 -11.04 14.37
CA ASN A 164 28.28 -11.70 13.74
C ASN A 164 27.63 -10.78 12.70
N ILE A 165 27.82 -11.10 11.42
CA ILE A 165 26.93 -10.63 10.35
C ILE A 165 25.57 -11.27 10.64
N LYS A 166 24.62 -10.51 11.20
CA LYS A 166 23.22 -10.94 11.23
C LYS A 166 22.75 -10.99 9.78
N SER A 167 22.73 -12.19 9.20
CA SER A 167 22.07 -12.42 7.92
C SER A 167 20.63 -11.91 8.03
N LEU A 168 20.22 -11.06 7.08
CA LEU A 168 18.81 -10.72 6.91
C LEU A 168 18.05 -12.05 6.77
N GLU A 169 16.97 -12.25 7.54
CA GLU A 169 16.21 -13.51 7.53
C GLU A 169 15.78 -13.93 6.11
N GLU A 170 15.63 -12.96 5.21
CA GLU A 170 15.30 -13.16 3.79
C GLU A 170 16.32 -14.01 3.03
N ASN A 171 17.59 -13.98 3.44
CA ASN A 171 18.69 -14.74 2.82
C ASN A 171 19.03 -16.03 3.58
N LYS A 172 18.37 -16.29 4.72
CA LYS A 172 18.58 -17.51 5.49
C LYS A 172 17.78 -18.64 4.83
N LEU A 173 18.46 -19.71 4.42
CA LEU A 173 17.79 -20.94 4.03
C LEU A 173 17.26 -21.62 5.29
N LEU A 174 15.94 -21.79 5.36
CA LEU A 174 15.28 -22.48 6.47
C LEU A 174 15.04 -23.93 6.08
N GLU A 175 15.67 -24.86 6.79
CA GLU A 175 15.42 -26.28 6.60
C GLU A 175 14.21 -26.72 7.41
N ILE A 176 13.24 -27.33 6.74
CA ILE A 176 12.00 -27.81 7.34
C ILE A 176 11.97 -29.32 7.12
N SER A 177 12.40 -30.05 8.14
CA SER A 177 12.39 -31.51 8.17
C SER A 177 11.93 -32.01 9.55
N ASN A 178 11.08 -33.02 9.54
CA ASN A 178 10.79 -33.86 10.70
C ASN A 178 11.59 -35.15 10.53
N ALA A 179 12.32 -35.55 11.58
CA ALA A 179 13.24 -36.70 11.57
C ALA A 179 12.57 -38.09 11.36
N SER A 180 11.29 -38.17 10.98
CA SER A 180 10.53 -39.42 10.94
C SER A 180 9.40 -39.45 9.89
N GLY A 181 9.52 -38.72 8.78
CA GLY A 181 8.47 -38.69 7.75
C GLY A 181 8.83 -39.44 6.46
N ALA A 182 7.96 -40.35 6.01
CA ALA A 182 8.03 -40.90 4.66
C ALA A 182 7.98 -39.78 3.60
N VAL A 183 8.78 -39.90 2.54
CA VAL A 183 8.81 -38.94 1.43
C VAL A 183 7.45 -38.97 0.71
N LYS A 184 6.70 -37.87 0.78
CA LYS A 184 5.41 -37.70 0.12
C LYS A 184 5.57 -36.86 -1.14
N ASP A 185 4.73 -37.10 -2.15
CA ASP A 185 4.70 -36.30 -3.39
C ASP A 185 4.41 -34.81 -3.17
N LYS A 186 3.73 -34.49 -2.05
CA LYS A 186 3.45 -33.13 -1.60
C LYS A 186 3.65 -33.02 -0.08
N VAL A 187 4.26 -31.91 0.32
CA VAL A 187 4.51 -31.53 1.72
C VAL A 187 3.82 -30.20 2.01
N THR A 188 3.33 -30.03 3.24
CA THR A 188 2.58 -28.85 3.66
C THR A 188 3.37 -28.01 4.64
N LEU A 189 3.57 -26.75 4.27
CA LEU A 189 4.10 -25.70 5.13
C LEU A 189 2.94 -24.87 5.70
N ALA A 190 2.84 -24.79 7.02
CA ALA A 190 1.82 -23.99 7.68
C ALA A 190 2.40 -23.01 8.70
N GLY A 191 1.65 -21.99 9.11
CA GLY A 191 2.12 -21.07 10.14
C GLY A 191 1.31 -19.79 10.19
N TYR A 192 1.81 -18.81 10.96
CA TYR A 192 1.19 -17.51 11.12
C TYR A 192 2.02 -16.40 10.50
N ILE A 193 1.36 -15.43 9.88
CA ILE A 193 1.98 -14.16 9.47
C ILE A 193 1.57 -13.07 10.46
N LYS A 194 2.55 -12.42 11.09
CA LYS A 194 2.33 -11.41 12.14
C LYS A 194 3.10 -10.12 11.87
N ASP A 195 2.61 -9.01 12.39
CA ASP A 195 3.29 -7.72 12.36
C ASP A 195 4.50 -7.73 13.30
N THR A 196 5.67 -7.35 12.79
CA THR A 196 6.93 -7.30 13.56
C THR A 196 6.87 -6.33 14.75
N LYS A 197 6.04 -5.29 14.74
CA LYS A 197 5.97 -4.31 15.84
C LYS A 197 4.94 -4.68 16.90
N THR A 198 3.76 -5.13 16.50
CA THR A 198 2.65 -5.39 17.44
C THR A 198 2.49 -6.88 17.78
N GLY A 199 2.92 -7.76 16.86
CA GLY A 199 2.67 -9.20 16.91
C GLY A 199 1.22 -9.59 16.59
N GLU A 200 0.40 -8.65 16.14
CA GLU A 200 -0.94 -8.94 15.61
C GLU A 200 -0.83 -9.76 14.32
N PRO A 201 -1.70 -10.73 14.07
CA PRO A 201 -1.67 -11.50 12.82
C PRO A 201 -2.21 -10.71 11.65
N ILE A 202 -1.74 -11.02 10.43
CA ILE A 202 -2.06 -10.28 9.21
C ILE A 202 -3.02 -11.12 8.36
N VAL A 203 -4.24 -10.61 8.19
CA VAL A 203 -5.33 -11.24 7.43
C VAL A 203 -5.21 -10.92 5.95
N GLY A 204 -5.42 -11.89 5.06
CA GLY A 204 -5.40 -11.69 3.60
C GLY A 204 -4.01 -11.42 3.01
N ALA A 205 -2.92 -11.68 3.75
CA ALA A 205 -1.57 -11.65 3.20
C ALA A 205 -1.42 -12.75 2.14
N THR A 206 -0.85 -12.40 0.99
CA THR A 206 -0.68 -13.33 -0.14
C THR A 206 0.68 -14.01 -0.05
N LEU A 207 0.70 -15.34 -0.18
CA LEU A 207 1.90 -16.15 -0.29
C LEU A 207 1.93 -16.85 -1.65
N SER A 208 3.07 -16.80 -2.34
CA SER A 208 3.30 -17.52 -3.59
C SER A 208 4.69 -18.17 -3.61
N ALA A 209 4.78 -19.40 -4.10
CA ALA A 209 6.05 -20.12 -4.25
C ALA A 209 6.55 -20.08 -5.70
N ASP A 210 7.86 -19.88 -5.89
CA ASP A 210 8.60 -20.07 -7.15
C ASP A 210 8.03 -19.39 -8.40
N SER A 211 7.59 -18.14 -8.25
CA SER A 211 6.97 -17.37 -9.36
C SER A 211 5.74 -18.06 -9.98
N SER A 212 5.15 -19.03 -9.27
CA SER A 212 3.88 -19.64 -9.64
C SER A 212 2.79 -18.59 -9.71
N GLN A 213 1.89 -18.75 -10.68
CA GLN A 213 0.70 -17.91 -10.79
C GLN A 213 -0.37 -18.20 -9.73
N SER A 214 -0.23 -19.29 -8.97
CA SER A 214 -1.14 -19.66 -7.89
C SER A 214 -0.53 -19.31 -6.54
N GLY A 215 -1.20 -18.46 -5.78
CA GLY A 215 -0.87 -18.13 -4.39
C GLY A 215 -2.02 -18.49 -3.45
N ILE A 216 -1.71 -18.57 -2.16
CA ILE A 216 -2.71 -18.68 -1.09
C ILE A 216 -2.79 -17.36 -0.33
N THR A 217 -3.88 -17.16 0.41
CA THR A 217 -4.02 -16.01 1.31
C THR A 217 -4.13 -16.49 2.76
N THR A 218 -3.65 -15.69 3.71
CA THR A 218 -3.89 -15.96 5.14
C THR A 218 -5.36 -15.79 5.50
N ASP A 219 -5.82 -16.60 6.46
CA ASP A 219 -7.17 -16.53 7.02
C ASP A 219 -7.35 -15.32 7.98
N GLN A 220 -8.53 -15.19 8.58
CA GLN A 220 -8.88 -14.16 9.57
C GLN A 220 -7.97 -14.15 10.83
N PHE A 221 -7.25 -15.23 11.08
CA PHE A 221 -6.31 -15.38 12.20
C PHE A 221 -4.85 -15.21 11.75
N GLY A 222 -4.62 -14.81 10.49
CA GLY A 222 -3.30 -14.73 9.86
C GLY A 222 -2.61 -16.08 9.65
N TYR A 223 -3.35 -17.18 9.73
CA TYR A 223 -2.82 -18.52 9.50
C TYR A 223 -2.82 -18.87 8.01
N TYR A 224 -1.79 -19.58 7.56
CA TYR A 224 -1.69 -20.09 6.20
C TYR A 224 -1.35 -21.58 6.19
N SER A 225 -1.73 -22.26 5.11
CA SER A 225 -1.31 -23.63 4.82
C SER A 225 -1.03 -23.77 3.32
N LEU A 226 0.24 -23.99 2.98
CA LEU A 226 0.76 -24.04 1.61
C LEU A 226 1.30 -25.43 1.30
N SER A 227 0.74 -26.08 0.26
CA SER A 227 1.24 -27.39 -0.20
C SER A 227 2.24 -27.21 -1.34
N LEU A 228 3.43 -27.79 -1.18
CA LEU A 228 4.58 -27.71 -2.09
C LEU A 228 5.08 -29.12 -2.42
N LYS A 229 5.89 -29.25 -3.47
CA LYS A 229 6.69 -30.47 -3.66
C LYS A 229 7.86 -30.46 -2.67
N PRO A 230 8.45 -31.60 -2.31
CA PRO A 230 9.69 -31.60 -1.55
C PRO A 230 10.81 -30.90 -2.34
N GLY A 231 11.57 -30.02 -1.69
CA GLY A 231 12.69 -29.31 -2.30
C GLY A 231 12.88 -27.87 -1.82
N ARG A 232 13.73 -27.13 -2.52
CA ARG A 232 14.03 -25.72 -2.25
C ARG A 232 13.03 -24.82 -2.96
N HIS A 233 12.39 -23.94 -2.20
CA HIS A 233 11.41 -22.99 -2.68
C HIS A 233 11.73 -21.58 -2.20
N THR A 234 11.40 -20.57 -3.01
CA THR A 234 11.36 -19.18 -2.58
C THR A 234 9.92 -18.74 -2.44
N ILE A 235 9.50 -18.48 -1.21
CA ILE A 235 8.16 -17.99 -0.88
C ILE A 235 8.20 -16.47 -0.89
N LYS A 236 7.40 -15.85 -1.77
CA LYS A 236 7.16 -14.40 -1.79
C LYS A 236 5.91 -14.11 -0.96
N ILE A 237 6.01 -13.13 -0.07
CA ILE A 237 4.92 -12.71 0.81
C ILE A 237 4.67 -11.23 0.59
N SER A 238 3.42 -10.86 0.32
CA SER A 238 2.98 -9.47 0.14
C SER A 238 1.67 -9.20 0.86
N TYR A 239 1.52 -7.97 1.35
CA TYR A 239 0.28 -7.47 1.92
C TYR A 239 0.25 -5.94 1.83
N ALA A 240 -0.91 -5.36 1.55
CA ALA A 240 -1.06 -3.92 1.39
C ALA A 240 -0.62 -3.17 2.66
N GLY A 241 0.28 -2.19 2.50
CA GLY A 241 0.82 -1.40 3.63
C GLY A 241 1.94 -2.08 4.42
N MET A 242 2.42 -3.25 3.98
CA MET A 242 3.59 -3.94 4.54
C MET A 242 4.72 -3.98 3.50
N LYS A 243 5.95 -4.15 3.98
CA LYS A 243 7.10 -4.39 3.10
C LYS A 243 6.97 -5.79 2.50
N ASP A 244 7.05 -5.91 1.17
CA ASP A 244 7.15 -7.21 0.50
C ASP A 244 8.43 -7.94 0.94
N THR A 245 8.31 -9.21 1.31
CA THR A 245 9.45 -10.02 1.77
C THR A 245 9.51 -11.37 1.05
N LYS A 246 10.68 -12.01 1.12
CA LYS A 246 10.90 -13.36 0.59
C LYS A 246 11.46 -14.26 1.69
N ARG A 247 11.18 -15.56 1.61
CA ARG A 247 11.79 -16.60 2.47
C ARG A 247 12.26 -17.76 1.61
N GLN A 248 13.51 -18.14 1.78
CA GLN A 248 14.07 -19.34 1.16
C GLN A 248 13.86 -20.51 2.11
N VAL A 249 13.10 -21.52 1.68
CA VAL A 249 12.82 -22.71 2.47
C VAL A 249 13.28 -23.95 1.72
N ASN A 250 13.89 -24.90 2.41
CA ASN A 250 14.12 -26.25 1.93
C ASN A 250 13.20 -27.18 2.71
N ILE A 251 12.12 -27.64 2.08
CA ILE A 251 11.09 -28.44 2.75
C ILE A 251 11.14 -29.88 2.26
N THR A 252 11.40 -30.81 3.17
CA THR A 252 11.45 -32.25 2.86
C THR A 252 10.26 -33.01 3.43
N THR A 253 9.63 -32.49 4.49
CA THR A 253 8.44 -33.04 5.12
C THR A 253 7.45 -31.92 5.49
N ASP A 254 6.23 -32.29 5.92
CA ASP A 254 5.29 -31.34 6.53
C ASP A 254 5.96 -30.58 7.69
N GLY A 255 5.75 -29.27 7.79
CA GLY A 255 6.35 -28.46 8.85
C GLY A 255 5.73 -27.08 9.02
N THR A 256 6.24 -26.32 9.98
CA THR A 256 5.67 -25.02 10.37
C THR A 256 6.67 -23.89 10.31
N LEU A 257 6.25 -22.71 9.84
CA LEU A 257 7.06 -21.49 9.80
C LEU A 257 6.21 -20.25 10.08
N ASP A 258 6.48 -19.57 11.19
CA ASP A 258 5.90 -18.26 11.45
C ASP A 258 6.72 -17.15 10.76
N ILE A 259 6.05 -16.19 10.15
CA ILE A 259 6.66 -15.11 9.37
C ILE A 259 6.29 -13.77 9.99
N GLN A 260 7.28 -12.90 10.17
CA GLN A 260 7.06 -11.52 10.63
C GLN A 260 7.20 -10.55 9.44
N LEU A 261 6.18 -9.71 9.24
CA LEU A 261 6.19 -8.64 8.25
C LEU A 261 6.36 -7.30 8.94
N THR A 262 7.21 -6.46 8.35
CA THR A 262 7.46 -5.12 8.83
C THR A 262 6.61 -4.14 8.03
N GLU A 263 5.94 -3.25 8.74
CA GLU A 263 5.18 -2.15 8.14
C GLU A 263 6.05 -1.33 7.18
N GLN A 264 5.46 -0.97 6.05
CA GLN A 264 6.03 0.02 5.15
C GLN A 264 4.94 1.03 4.83
N VAL A 265 5.03 2.21 5.45
CA VAL A 265 4.24 3.36 5.02
C VAL A 265 4.77 3.73 3.65
N ALA A 266 3.94 3.57 2.62
CA ALA A 266 4.24 4.06 1.29
C ALA A 266 4.27 5.59 1.34
N SER A 267 5.43 6.16 1.68
CA SER A 267 5.76 7.51 1.26
C SER A 267 5.79 7.46 -0.25
N LEU A 268 4.94 8.24 -0.91
CA LEU A 268 4.99 8.44 -2.35
C LEU A 268 6.30 9.21 -2.69
N LYS A 269 7.42 8.49 -2.67
CA LYS A 269 8.56 8.82 -3.52
C LYS A 269 8.19 8.35 -4.93
N ALA A 270 8.54 9.15 -5.93
CA ALA A 270 8.30 8.85 -7.34
C ALA A 270 8.59 7.37 -7.63
N VAL A 271 7.57 6.65 -8.08
CA VAL A 271 7.59 5.19 -8.26
C VAL A 271 8.54 4.86 -9.39
N MET A 272 9.61 4.12 -9.08
CA MET A 272 10.42 3.46 -10.10
C MET A 272 9.64 2.22 -10.55
N VAL A 273 8.92 2.31 -11.67
CA VAL A 273 8.32 1.13 -12.30
C VAL A 273 9.43 0.35 -12.98
N VAL A 274 10.04 -0.58 -12.23
CA VAL A 274 10.83 -1.65 -12.83
C VAL A 274 9.82 -2.53 -13.58
N ALA A 275 10.09 -2.81 -14.86
CA ALA A 275 9.34 -3.78 -15.65
C ALA A 275 9.60 -5.22 -15.16
N GLU A 276 9.39 -5.48 -13.87
CA GLU A 276 9.04 -6.82 -13.43
C GLU A 276 7.53 -6.93 -13.56
N LYS A 277 7.10 -8.01 -14.22
CA LYS A 277 5.71 -8.50 -14.24
C LYS A 277 5.33 -8.92 -12.81
N ASN A 278 5.31 -7.98 -11.87
CA ASN A 278 4.75 -8.18 -10.55
C ASN A 278 3.26 -8.31 -10.78
N SER A 279 2.81 -9.56 -10.64
CA SER A 279 1.46 -9.99 -10.95
C SER A 279 0.47 -8.99 -10.37
N HIS A 280 -0.51 -8.60 -11.20
CA HIS A 280 -1.83 -8.13 -10.81
C HIS A 280 -2.15 -8.52 -9.37
N VAL A 281 -2.65 -7.59 -8.55
CA VAL A 281 -3.20 -7.89 -7.22
C VAL A 281 -4.19 -9.05 -7.40
N LYS A 282 -3.71 -10.27 -7.15
CA LYS A 282 -4.46 -11.51 -7.33
C LYS A 282 -5.24 -11.72 -6.05
N ASN A 283 -6.21 -10.83 -5.82
CA ASN A 283 -7.29 -11.23 -4.96
C ASN A 283 -8.02 -12.35 -5.71
N THR A 284 -7.89 -13.59 -5.23
CA THR A 284 -8.52 -14.76 -5.84
C THR A 284 -10.04 -14.72 -5.70
N GLN A 285 -10.55 -13.86 -4.82
CA GLN A 285 -11.97 -13.64 -4.60
C GLN A 285 -12.43 -12.39 -5.34
N MET A 286 -13.37 -12.57 -6.27
CA MET A 286 -14.05 -11.49 -6.96
C MET A 286 -14.98 -10.72 -6.01
N SER A 287 -15.12 -9.41 -6.22
CA SER A 287 -16.08 -8.55 -5.49
C SER A 287 -15.88 -8.47 -3.97
N VAL A 288 -14.67 -8.77 -3.47
CA VAL A 288 -14.29 -8.58 -2.06
C VAL A 288 -13.31 -7.42 -1.96
N GLU A 289 -13.70 -6.39 -1.20
CA GLU A 289 -12.82 -5.27 -0.85
C GLU A 289 -12.25 -5.48 0.55
N ARG A 290 -10.94 -5.33 0.70
CA ARG A 290 -10.25 -5.45 1.99
C ARG A 290 -9.54 -4.15 2.29
N ILE A 291 -9.88 -3.54 3.42
CA ILE A 291 -9.28 -2.26 3.83
C ILE A 291 -8.71 -2.40 5.23
N ASN A 292 -7.42 -2.11 5.36
CA ASN A 292 -6.76 -2.05 6.65
C ASN A 292 -7.14 -0.77 7.39
N ILE A 293 -7.23 -0.82 8.72
CA ILE A 293 -7.50 0.36 9.54
C ILE A 293 -6.51 1.50 9.30
N LYS A 294 -5.25 1.20 8.94
CA LYS A 294 -4.23 2.19 8.60
C LYS A 294 -4.64 3.04 7.40
N THR A 295 -5.27 2.43 6.38
CA THR A 295 -5.79 3.14 5.22
C THR A 295 -7.03 3.96 5.58
N ILE A 296 -7.94 3.39 6.38
CA ILE A 296 -9.13 4.11 6.87
C ILE A 296 -8.73 5.39 7.62
N LYS A 297 -7.71 5.33 8.48
CA LYS A 297 -7.19 6.49 9.25
C LYS A 297 -6.54 7.57 8.38
N GLN A 298 -6.22 7.29 7.12
CA GLN A 298 -5.67 8.27 6.18
C GLN A 298 -6.76 9.05 5.42
N VAL A 299 -8.00 8.55 5.43
CA VAL A 299 -9.11 9.23 4.76
C VAL A 299 -9.56 10.41 5.63
N PRO A 300 -9.51 11.66 5.11
CA PRO A 300 -10.01 12.80 5.86
C PRO A 300 -11.53 12.71 5.99
N VAL A 301 -12.02 12.89 7.21
CA VAL A 301 -13.45 12.82 7.54
C VAL A 301 -13.85 14.00 8.42
N VAL A 302 -15.13 14.33 8.39
CA VAL A 302 -15.71 15.46 9.12
C VAL A 302 -15.47 15.27 10.62
N PHE A 303 -15.15 16.36 11.32
CA PHE A 303 -14.82 16.39 12.75
C PHE A 303 -13.51 15.71 13.17
N GLY A 304 -12.67 15.25 12.21
CA GLY A 304 -11.30 14.81 12.49
C GLY A 304 -11.16 13.44 13.16
N GLU A 305 -12.24 12.65 13.24
CA GLU A 305 -12.22 11.27 13.75
C GLU A 305 -12.43 10.28 12.61
N ALA A 306 -11.45 9.41 12.34
CA ALA A 306 -11.56 8.35 11.34
C ALA A 306 -12.83 7.51 11.52
N ASP A 307 -13.54 7.23 10.41
CA ASP A 307 -14.83 6.56 10.46
C ASP A 307 -14.90 5.39 9.47
N VAL A 308 -15.19 4.19 9.99
CA VAL A 308 -15.15 2.95 9.22
C VAL A 308 -16.24 2.93 8.14
N LEU A 309 -17.49 3.28 8.50
CA LEU A 309 -18.59 3.22 7.54
C LEU A 309 -18.47 4.32 6.49
N ARG A 310 -17.95 5.50 6.85
CA ARG A 310 -17.71 6.59 5.89
C ARG A 310 -16.72 6.17 4.81
N VAL A 311 -15.64 5.47 5.16
CA VAL A 311 -14.69 4.94 4.18
C VAL A 311 -15.30 3.81 3.35
N VAL A 312 -16.11 2.94 3.95
CA VAL A 312 -16.84 1.92 3.19
C VAL A 312 -17.78 2.56 2.16
N MET A 313 -18.44 3.67 2.49
CA MET A 313 -19.29 4.42 1.57
C MET A 313 -18.53 5.12 0.43
N THR A 314 -17.20 5.25 0.50
CA THR A 314 -16.41 5.74 -0.64
C THR A 314 -16.05 4.64 -1.64
N LEU A 315 -16.36 3.38 -1.32
CA LEU A 315 -16.08 2.26 -2.22
C LEU A 315 -17.05 2.24 -3.40
N PRO A 316 -16.58 1.84 -4.59
CA PRO A 316 -17.44 1.73 -5.77
C PRO A 316 -18.52 0.66 -5.55
N GLY A 317 -19.76 1.05 -5.85
CA GLY A 317 -20.95 0.22 -5.69
C GLY A 317 -21.55 0.26 -4.27
N VAL A 318 -21.07 1.14 -3.40
CA VAL A 318 -21.64 1.43 -2.09
C VAL A 318 -22.18 2.86 -2.10
N THR A 319 -23.42 3.05 -1.69
CA THR A 319 -24.05 4.38 -1.61
C THR A 319 -24.69 4.60 -0.24
N SER A 320 -24.79 5.84 0.20
CA SER A 320 -25.55 6.17 1.41
C SER A 320 -27.03 5.82 1.24
N ALA A 321 -27.70 5.46 2.33
CA ALA A 321 -29.15 5.27 2.35
C ALA A 321 -29.95 6.60 2.37
N GLY A 322 -29.25 7.73 2.51
CA GLY A 322 -29.83 9.07 2.61
C GLY A 322 -29.05 9.98 3.56
N GLU A 323 -29.33 11.28 3.54
CA GLU A 323 -28.78 12.23 4.50
C GLU A 323 -29.39 11.99 5.89
N ALA A 324 -28.55 11.93 6.94
CA ALA A 324 -28.95 11.60 8.32
C ALA A 324 -29.67 10.24 8.51
N SER A 325 -29.59 9.34 7.53
CA SER A 325 -30.04 7.95 7.64
C SER A 325 -28.92 7.05 8.14
N THR A 326 -29.30 5.92 8.75
CA THR A 326 -28.34 4.93 9.23
C THR A 326 -28.16 3.83 8.19
N GLY A 327 -26.90 3.50 7.88
CA GLY A 327 -26.56 2.41 6.95
C GLY A 327 -26.20 2.83 5.53
N PHE A 328 -26.11 1.84 4.64
CA PHE A 328 -25.65 1.99 3.26
C PHE A 328 -26.33 0.96 2.35
N ASN A 329 -26.42 1.27 1.07
CA ASN A 329 -26.90 0.37 0.02
C ASN A 329 -25.69 -0.19 -0.74
N VAL A 330 -25.73 -1.47 -1.12
CA VAL A 330 -24.67 -2.09 -1.94
C VAL A 330 -25.29 -2.62 -3.22
N ARG A 331 -24.78 -2.16 -4.37
CA ARG A 331 -25.28 -2.55 -5.70
C ARG A 331 -26.80 -2.44 -5.85
N GLY A 332 -27.40 -1.44 -5.22
CA GLY A 332 -28.85 -1.19 -5.25
C GLY A 332 -29.68 -2.02 -4.26
N GLY A 333 -29.06 -2.91 -3.48
CA GLY A 333 -29.72 -3.60 -2.37
C GLY A 333 -30.02 -2.67 -1.20
N SER A 334 -31.15 -2.88 -0.55
CA SER A 334 -31.62 -2.07 0.59
C SER A 334 -30.75 -2.28 1.84
N VAL A 335 -30.80 -1.32 2.77
CA VAL A 335 -29.98 -1.30 4.00
C VAL A 335 -30.14 -2.58 4.83
N ASP A 336 -31.36 -3.07 4.96
CA ASP A 336 -31.77 -4.26 5.71
C ASP A 336 -31.29 -5.58 5.08
N GLN A 337 -30.86 -5.53 3.82
CA GLN A 337 -30.33 -6.69 3.10
C GLN A 337 -28.82 -6.88 3.32
N ASN A 338 -28.16 -5.93 3.97
CA ASN A 338 -26.74 -6.03 4.33
C ASN A 338 -26.59 -6.69 5.70
N LEU A 339 -25.64 -7.61 5.81
CA LEU A 339 -25.18 -8.11 7.10
C LEU A 339 -23.96 -7.32 7.55
N ILE A 340 -23.99 -6.82 8.77
CA ILE A 340 -22.88 -6.07 9.34
C ILE A 340 -22.42 -6.80 10.61
N LEU A 341 -21.16 -7.21 10.61
CA LEU A 341 -20.56 -8.00 11.68
C LEU A 341 -19.43 -7.24 12.34
N PHE A 342 -19.30 -7.40 13.65
CA PHE A 342 -18.10 -7.07 14.41
C PHE A 342 -17.54 -8.32 15.07
N SER A 343 -16.45 -8.85 14.52
CA SER A 343 -15.83 -10.10 14.98
C SER A 343 -16.84 -11.26 15.11
N ASP A 344 -17.61 -11.50 14.05
CA ASP A 344 -18.75 -12.44 13.92
C ASP A 344 -20.04 -12.08 14.68
N ALA A 345 -20.08 -11.03 15.50
CA ALA A 345 -21.31 -10.60 16.16
C ALA A 345 -22.14 -9.69 15.24
N THR A 346 -23.45 -9.91 15.15
CA THR A 346 -24.34 -9.09 14.33
C THR A 346 -24.58 -7.75 15.00
N ILE A 347 -24.25 -6.66 14.28
CA ILE A 347 -24.47 -5.31 14.75
C ILE A 347 -25.65 -4.71 14.01
N TYR A 348 -26.70 -4.39 14.75
CA TYR A 348 -27.89 -3.72 14.23
C TYR A 348 -27.73 -2.22 14.40
N ASN A 349 -28.18 -1.44 13.42
CA ASN A 349 -28.06 0.02 13.42
C ASN A 349 -26.63 0.51 13.80
N PRO A 350 -25.60 0.24 12.97
CA PRO A 350 -24.19 0.45 13.32
C PRO A 350 -23.76 1.91 13.22
N SER A 351 -24.55 2.82 13.77
CA SER A 351 -24.24 4.24 13.81
C SER A 351 -24.77 4.91 15.06
N HIS A 352 -24.08 5.96 15.49
CA HIS A 352 -24.50 6.86 16.54
C HIS A 352 -24.91 8.21 15.97
N LEU A 353 -25.74 8.92 16.74
CA LEU A 353 -26.13 10.30 16.45
C LEU A 353 -26.65 10.45 15.00
N PHE A 354 -27.73 9.76 14.63
CA PHE A 354 -28.36 9.85 13.29
C PHE A 354 -27.40 9.62 12.11
N GLY A 355 -26.46 8.67 12.25
CA GLY A 355 -25.51 8.37 11.17
C GLY A 355 -24.31 9.29 11.10
N PHE A 356 -24.12 10.24 12.04
CA PHE A 356 -22.93 11.09 12.06
C PHE A 356 -21.66 10.30 12.38
N PHE A 357 -21.75 9.31 13.26
CA PHE A 357 -20.63 8.43 13.61
C PHE A 357 -20.99 6.98 13.35
N SER A 358 -20.06 6.21 12.81
CA SER A 358 -20.15 4.74 12.80
C SER A 358 -20.03 4.19 14.21
N ALA A 359 -20.67 3.06 14.45
CA ALA A 359 -20.60 2.33 15.72
C ALA A 359 -19.24 1.68 15.99
N PHE A 360 -18.38 1.61 14.96
CA PHE A 360 -17.07 0.97 15.03
C PHE A 360 -15.99 1.97 15.42
N ASN A 361 -15.44 1.83 16.62
CA ASN A 361 -14.31 2.65 17.04
C ASN A 361 -13.05 2.29 16.24
N PRO A 362 -12.46 3.22 15.47
CA PRO A 362 -11.31 2.96 14.60
C PRO A 362 -10.03 2.57 15.37
N ASP A 363 -9.97 2.79 16.68
CA ASP A 363 -8.78 2.47 17.48
C ASP A 363 -8.75 1.00 17.95
N VAL A 364 -9.91 0.33 17.92
CA VAL A 364 -10.05 -1.10 18.23
C VAL A 364 -10.31 -1.98 17.01
N VAL A 365 -10.50 -1.39 15.83
CA VAL A 365 -10.72 -2.09 14.57
C VAL A 365 -9.38 -2.38 13.88
N LYS A 366 -9.23 -3.60 13.35
CA LYS A 366 -8.06 -4.05 12.60
C LYS A 366 -8.21 -3.75 11.11
N GLY A 367 -9.41 -3.93 10.60
CA GLY A 367 -9.75 -3.73 9.20
C GLY A 367 -11.17 -4.21 8.90
N VAL A 368 -11.56 -4.06 7.65
CA VAL A 368 -12.87 -4.46 7.14
C VAL A 368 -12.74 -5.26 5.86
N GLU A 369 -13.61 -6.25 5.73
CA GLU A 369 -13.86 -6.97 4.48
C GLU A 369 -15.30 -6.71 4.03
N LEU A 370 -15.49 -6.19 2.83
CA LEU A 370 -16.80 -6.00 2.23
C LEU A 370 -16.99 -6.98 1.07
N TYR A 371 -17.90 -7.93 1.24
CA TYR A 371 -18.35 -8.87 0.23
C TYR A 371 -19.54 -8.26 -0.52
N LYS A 372 -19.32 -7.81 -1.76
CA LYS A 372 -20.36 -7.19 -2.62
C LYS A 372 -21.07 -8.20 -3.54
N SER A 373 -20.56 -9.43 -3.62
CA SER A 373 -21.10 -10.59 -4.35
C SER A 373 -20.28 -11.82 -3.96
N SER A 374 -20.73 -13.01 -4.37
CA SER A 374 -20.08 -14.29 -4.03
C SER A 374 -19.82 -14.40 -2.52
N ILE A 375 -20.84 -14.00 -1.74
CA ILE A 375 -20.78 -14.03 -0.28
C ILE A 375 -20.54 -15.47 0.16
N PRO A 376 -19.53 -15.73 1.01
CA PRO A 376 -19.27 -17.06 1.54
C PRO A 376 -20.51 -17.67 2.20
N GLU A 377 -20.72 -18.96 1.99
CA GLU A 377 -21.88 -19.72 2.47
C GLU A 377 -22.06 -19.63 3.99
N LYS A 378 -20.96 -19.47 4.74
CA LYS A 378 -20.97 -19.30 6.20
C LYS A 378 -21.78 -18.09 6.70
N TYR A 379 -22.03 -17.09 5.85
CA TYR A 379 -22.81 -15.90 6.23
C TYR A 379 -24.32 -16.02 5.90
N GLY A 380 -24.75 -17.14 5.31
CA GLY A 380 -26.15 -17.40 4.99
C GLY A 380 -26.70 -16.59 3.79
N GLY A 381 -28.02 -16.52 3.67
CA GLY A 381 -28.75 -16.01 2.50
C GLY A 381 -28.87 -14.48 2.40
N ARG A 382 -27.79 -13.73 2.60
CA ARG A 382 -27.81 -12.26 2.48
C ARG A 382 -27.90 -11.84 1.01
N LEU A 383 -28.87 -10.96 0.71
CA LEU A 383 -29.23 -10.60 -0.66
C LEU A 383 -28.34 -9.49 -1.26
N SER A 384 -27.75 -8.63 -0.42
CA SER A 384 -27.01 -7.44 -0.87
C SER A 384 -25.51 -7.54 -0.60
N SER A 385 -25.10 -7.59 0.68
CA SER A 385 -23.68 -7.62 1.04
C SER A 385 -23.42 -8.16 2.45
N VAL A 386 -22.15 -8.48 2.72
CA VAL A 386 -21.64 -8.72 4.08
C VAL A 386 -20.47 -7.77 4.34
N LEU A 387 -20.58 -6.96 5.39
CA LEU A 387 -19.49 -6.15 5.93
C LEU A 387 -18.97 -6.83 7.20
N ASP A 388 -17.78 -7.40 7.13
CA ASP A 388 -17.10 -8.05 8.26
C ASP A 388 -16.03 -7.11 8.83
N VAL A 389 -16.27 -6.59 10.03
CA VAL A 389 -15.36 -5.71 10.77
C VAL A 389 -14.59 -6.54 11.79
N SER A 390 -13.28 -6.67 11.59
CA SER A 390 -12.42 -7.42 12.51
C SER A 390 -11.87 -6.53 13.63
N ALA A 391 -11.96 -6.98 14.88
CA ALA A 391 -11.29 -6.32 16.00
C ALA A 391 -9.77 -6.55 15.97
N ARG A 392 -9.03 -5.61 16.57
CA ARG A 392 -7.60 -5.76 16.83
C ARG A 392 -7.38 -6.79 17.92
N GLU A 393 -6.28 -7.52 17.81
CA GLU A 393 -5.97 -8.58 18.75
C GLU A 393 -5.20 -8.09 19.99
N GLY A 394 -4.84 -6.81 20.02
CA GLY A 394 -4.03 -6.19 21.06
C GLY A 394 -2.54 -6.41 20.84
N ASN A 395 -1.73 -5.54 21.45
CA ASN A 395 -0.28 -5.56 21.28
C ASN A 395 0.36 -6.64 22.17
N SER A 396 0.98 -7.65 21.55
CA SER A 396 1.65 -8.75 22.27
C SER A 396 3.01 -8.37 22.88
N LYS A 397 3.56 -7.21 22.52
CA LYS A 397 4.91 -6.79 22.88
C LYS A 397 4.96 -5.84 24.07
N LYS A 398 4.06 -4.86 24.11
CA LYS A 398 4.03 -3.82 25.14
C LYS A 398 2.61 -3.35 25.40
N ILE A 399 2.39 -2.79 26.58
CA ILE A 399 1.17 -2.03 26.87
C ILE A 399 1.26 -0.68 26.14
N SER A 400 0.18 -0.29 25.48
CA SER A 400 0.03 1.00 24.82
C SER A 400 -1.42 1.47 24.89
N GLY A 401 -1.62 2.77 24.78
CA GLY A 401 -2.96 3.34 24.71
C GLY A 401 -2.99 4.55 23.78
N VAL A 402 -4.19 4.86 23.30
CA VAL A 402 -4.49 6.03 22.47
C VAL A 402 -5.78 6.63 22.98
N GLY A 403 -5.83 7.95 23.07
CA GLY A 403 -7.04 8.68 23.42
C GLY A 403 -7.13 9.95 22.60
N GLY A 404 -8.33 10.51 22.52
CA GLY A 404 -8.57 11.74 21.79
C GLY A 404 -9.82 12.43 22.27
N ILE A 405 -9.78 13.76 22.24
CA ILE A 405 -10.92 14.64 22.44
C ILE A 405 -11.13 15.35 21.11
N GLY A 406 -12.25 15.08 20.46
CA GLY A 406 -12.64 15.69 19.20
C GLY A 406 -13.40 17.00 19.41
N PRO A 407 -14.20 17.42 18.43
CA PRO A 407 -15.20 18.48 18.61
C PRO A 407 -16.50 17.98 19.27
N LEU A 408 -16.86 16.71 19.06
CA LEU A 408 -18.13 16.12 19.52
C LEU A 408 -17.96 14.86 20.39
N THR A 409 -16.80 14.20 20.33
CA THR A 409 -16.57 12.86 20.89
C THR A 409 -15.30 12.83 21.72
N SER A 410 -15.30 11.97 22.75
CA SER A 410 -14.10 11.61 23.49
C SER A 410 -13.94 10.10 23.43
N LYS A 411 -12.70 9.64 23.24
CA LYS A 411 -12.40 8.22 23.13
C LYS A 411 -11.09 7.85 23.82
N LEU A 412 -11.02 6.62 24.26
CA LEU A 412 -9.85 6.01 24.87
C LEU A 412 -9.79 4.53 24.46
N ALA A 413 -8.61 4.06 24.08
CA ALA A 413 -8.32 2.66 23.85
C ALA A 413 -6.99 2.29 24.51
N ILE A 414 -6.95 1.14 25.17
CA ILE A 414 -5.77 0.61 25.86
C ILE A 414 -5.61 -0.85 25.44
N GLU A 415 -4.38 -1.26 25.13
CA GLU A 415 -4.05 -2.60 24.71
C GLU A 415 -2.72 -3.07 25.28
N GLY A 416 -2.49 -4.38 25.29
CA GLY A 416 -1.20 -4.93 25.67
C GLY A 416 -1.23 -6.42 25.98
N PRO A 417 -0.09 -6.98 26.44
CA PRO A 417 -0.04 -8.34 26.94
C PRO A 417 -0.56 -8.40 28.38
N LEU A 418 -1.50 -9.31 28.68
CA LEU A 418 -1.93 -9.68 30.04
C LEU A 418 -0.96 -10.69 30.66
N PHE A 419 -0.65 -11.77 29.94
CA PHE A 419 0.22 -12.86 30.40
C PHE A 419 1.11 -13.34 29.25
N ARG A 420 2.35 -13.73 29.55
CA ARG A 420 3.29 -14.23 28.54
C ARG A 420 4.12 -15.41 29.07
N SER A 421 3.95 -16.58 28.48
CA SER A 421 4.77 -17.75 28.76
C SER A 421 5.79 -17.98 27.64
N LYS A 422 7.08 -18.00 27.99
CA LYS A 422 8.16 -18.27 27.02
C LYS A 422 8.27 -19.74 26.63
N LYS A 423 7.68 -20.65 27.43
CA LYS A 423 7.89 -22.11 27.26
C LYS A 423 7.02 -22.74 26.16
N GLU A 424 5.90 -22.12 25.78
CA GLU A 424 4.90 -22.77 24.90
C GLU A 424 4.27 -21.86 23.83
N ASN A 425 4.90 -20.72 23.50
CA ASN A 425 4.27 -19.66 22.68
C ASN A 425 2.90 -19.22 23.19
N ALA A 426 2.63 -19.46 24.48
CA ALA A 426 1.37 -19.12 25.11
C ALA A 426 1.39 -17.68 25.59
N GLY A 427 0.31 -16.96 25.34
CA GLY A 427 0.22 -15.55 25.67
C GLY A 427 -1.19 -15.02 25.51
N THR A 428 -1.57 -14.13 26.41
CA THR A 428 -2.85 -13.45 26.39
C THR A 428 -2.63 -11.98 26.13
N THR A 429 -3.35 -11.43 25.16
CA THR A 429 -3.40 -10.01 24.85
C THR A 429 -4.82 -9.49 25.04
N PHE A 430 -4.93 -8.19 25.26
CA PHE A 430 -6.21 -7.53 25.34
C PHE A 430 -6.17 -6.20 24.60
N ILE A 431 -7.36 -5.74 24.23
CA ILE A 431 -7.66 -4.36 23.90
C ILE A 431 -9.03 -4.01 24.49
N LEU A 432 -9.10 -2.84 25.13
CA LEU A 432 -10.29 -2.25 25.69
C LEU A 432 -10.44 -0.86 25.10
N GLY A 433 -11.58 -0.54 24.50
CA GLY A 433 -11.89 0.76 23.95
C GLY A 433 -13.22 1.28 24.45
N GLY A 434 -13.30 2.58 24.65
CA GLY A 434 -14.54 3.28 24.96
C GLY A 434 -14.63 4.60 24.22
N ARG A 435 -15.85 4.96 23.83
CA ARG A 435 -16.14 6.26 23.22
C ARG A 435 -17.47 6.79 23.74
N THR A 436 -17.54 8.10 23.88
CA THR A 436 -18.73 8.80 24.34
C THR A 436 -18.80 10.17 23.67
N THR A 437 -19.96 10.82 23.76
CA THR A 437 -20.16 12.18 23.26
C THR A 437 -20.57 13.13 24.37
N TYR A 438 -20.10 14.37 24.27
CA TYR A 438 -20.55 15.49 25.08
C TYR A 438 -21.45 16.44 24.28
N SER A 439 -22.11 15.94 23.23
CA SER A 439 -23.06 16.70 22.40
C SER A 439 -24.15 17.39 23.23
N ASN A 440 -24.60 16.78 24.33
CA ASN A 440 -25.53 17.41 25.27
C ASN A 440 -25.03 18.74 25.84
N TRP A 441 -23.72 18.87 26.12
CA TRP A 441 -23.15 20.12 26.60
C TRP A 441 -23.12 21.18 25.49
N ILE A 442 -22.77 20.77 24.26
CA ILE A 442 -22.75 21.65 23.09
C ILE A 442 -24.16 22.16 22.77
N LEU A 443 -25.14 21.26 22.72
CA LEU A 443 -26.55 21.61 22.46
C LEU A 443 -27.08 22.65 23.45
N LYS A 444 -26.72 22.54 24.73
CA LYS A 444 -27.08 23.52 25.77
C LYS A 444 -26.39 24.87 25.62
N ALA A 445 -25.20 24.91 25.02
CA ALA A 445 -24.45 26.15 24.78
C ALA A 445 -24.95 26.93 23.55
N LEU A 446 -25.79 26.32 22.71
CA LEU A 446 -26.30 26.97 21.49
C LEU A 446 -27.37 28.04 21.81
N PRO A 447 -27.41 29.14 21.02
CA PRO A 447 -28.31 30.26 21.27
C PRO A 447 -29.79 29.97 20.98
N ASN A 448 -30.11 28.92 20.22
CA ASN A 448 -31.49 28.53 19.90
C ASN A 448 -32.09 27.64 21.00
N GLU A 449 -33.27 28.01 21.50
CA GLU A 449 -34.01 27.26 22.54
C GLU A 449 -34.32 25.82 22.15
N SER A 450 -34.66 25.58 20.89
CA SER A 450 -34.96 24.24 20.39
C SER A 450 -33.76 23.29 20.54
N TYR A 451 -32.55 23.80 20.31
CA TYR A 451 -31.34 23.02 20.50
C TYR A 451 -31.00 22.82 21.98
N ARG A 452 -31.19 23.84 22.83
CA ARG A 452 -30.97 23.71 24.28
C ARG A 452 -31.89 22.68 24.93
N ASN A 453 -33.10 22.53 24.41
CA ASN A 453 -34.08 21.54 24.87
C ASN A 453 -33.85 20.14 24.28
N SER A 454 -33.01 20.03 23.25
CA SER A 454 -32.64 18.76 22.64
C SER A 454 -31.57 18.03 23.45
N LYS A 455 -31.56 16.69 23.36
CA LYS A 455 -30.53 15.84 23.94
C LYS A 455 -30.06 14.84 22.90
N ALA A 456 -28.77 14.62 22.83
CA ALA A 456 -28.15 13.60 22.01
C ALA A 456 -26.92 13.06 22.74
N SER A 457 -27.00 11.80 23.16
CA SER A 457 -25.92 11.12 23.87
C SER A 457 -25.79 9.70 23.39
N PHE A 458 -24.55 9.25 23.29
CA PHE A 458 -24.22 7.86 23.07
C PHE A 458 -22.96 7.50 23.85
N TYR A 459 -22.81 6.21 24.11
CA TYR A 459 -21.53 5.63 24.48
C TYR A 459 -21.41 4.24 23.88
N ASP A 460 -20.17 3.85 23.61
CA ASP A 460 -19.81 2.51 23.19
C ASP A 460 -18.61 1.99 24.00
N LEU A 461 -18.59 0.67 24.20
CA LEU A 461 -17.53 -0.07 24.88
C LEU A 461 -17.19 -1.31 24.04
N ASN A 462 -15.90 -1.55 23.87
CA ASN A 462 -15.35 -2.62 23.05
C ASN A 462 -14.30 -3.36 23.87
N LEU A 463 -14.43 -4.67 23.99
CA LEU A 463 -13.46 -5.55 24.63
C LEU A 463 -13.06 -6.62 23.63
N ASN A 464 -11.76 -6.85 23.47
CA ASN A 464 -11.27 -8.01 22.77
C ASN A 464 -10.07 -8.60 23.53
N VAL A 465 -10.13 -9.89 23.82
CA VAL A 465 -9.11 -10.65 24.56
C VAL A 465 -8.76 -11.88 23.74
N ASN A 466 -7.47 -12.07 23.47
CA ASN A 466 -6.99 -13.22 22.70
C ASN A 466 -5.98 -13.97 23.52
N SER A 467 -6.16 -15.27 23.63
CA SER A 467 -5.25 -16.15 24.35
C SER A 467 -4.79 -17.26 23.43
N SER A 468 -3.50 -17.28 23.12
CA SER A 468 -2.85 -18.48 22.62
C SER A 468 -2.53 -19.35 23.84
N ILE A 469 -3.28 -20.43 24.05
CA ILE A 469 -3.06 -21.35 25.18
C ILE A 469 -1.80 -22.17 24.91
N ASN A 470 -1.60 -22.58 23.66
CA ASN A 470 -0.40 -23.26 23.16
C ASN A 470 -0.33 -23.13 21.63
N SER A 471 0.61 -23.81 20.99
CA SER A 471 0.79 -23.78 19.52
C SER A 471 -0.39 -24.31 18.71
N ARG A 472 -1.33 -25.05 19.32
CA ARG A 472 -2.49 -25.65 18.66
C ARG A 472 -3.83 -25.05 19.07
N ASN A 473 -3.90 -24.34 20.20
CA ASN A 473 -5.15 -23.86 20.77
C ASN A 473 -5.13 -22.35 20.99
N SER A 474 -6.11 -21.67 20.41
CA SER A 474 -6.31 -20.23 20.58
C SER A 474 -7.75 -19.93 20.93
N ILE A 475 -7.98 -19.06 21.92
CA ILE A 475 -9.30 -18.57 22.31
C ILE A 475 -9.36 -17.07 22.04
N TYR A 476 -10.47 -16.62 21.47
CA TYR A 476 -10.77 -15.23 21.16
C TYR A 476 -12.08 -14.88 21.84
N LEU A 477 -12.08 -13.85 22.69
CA LEU A 477 -13.26 -13.31 23.35
C LEU A 477 -13.47 -11.89 22.84
N THR A 478 -14.65 -11.59 22.31
CA THR A 478 -15.04 -10.23 21.91
C THR A 478 -16.32 -9.83 22.62
N GLY A 479 -16.37 -8.59 23.10
CA GLY A 479 -17.55 -7.96 23.65
C GLY A 479 -17.75 -6.58 23.04
N TYR A 480 -18.99 -6.25 22.72
CA TYR A 480 -19.38 -4.93 22.24
C TYR A 480 -20.67 -4.51 22.94
N MET A 481 -20.70 -3.28 23.42
CA MET A 481 -21.89 -2.68 24.00
C MET A 481 -22.03 -1.24 23.54
N SER A 482 -23.24 -0.85 23.16
CA SER A 482 -23.57 0.54 22.88
C SER A 482 -24.95 0.93 23.37
N SER A 483 -25.11 2.22 23.64
CA SER A 483 -26.39 2.82 23.93
C SER A 483 -26.44 4.25 23.42
N ASP A 484 -27.52 4.56 22.71
CA ASP A 484 -27.85 5.86 22.18
C ASP A 484 -29.17 6.32 22.77
N LYS A 485 -29.25 7.61 23.09
CA LYS A 485 -30.47 8.29 23.52
C LYS A 485 -30.53 9.66 22.87
N PHE A 486 -31.62 9.96 22.18
CA PHE A 486 -31.81 11.25 21.55
C PHE A 486 -33.24 11.76 21.67
N ARG A 487 -33.36 13.09 21.72
CA ARG A 487 -34.61 13.84 21.87
C ARG A 487 -34.46 15.17 21.15
N LEU A 488 -35.30 15.45 20.15
CA LEU A 488 -35.21 16.65 19.30
C LEU A 488 -36.35 17.63 19.61
N ASN A 489 -36.14 18.54 20.56
CA ASN A 489 -37.10 19.57 21.01
C ASN A 489 -38.57 19.09 21.17
N THR A 490 -38.74 17.82 21.51
CA THR A 490 -40.00 17.08 21.62
C THR A 490 -39.95 16.23 22.87
N ASP A 491 -41.07 15.68 23.31
CA ASP A 491 -41.11 14.81 24.49
C ASP A 491 -40.70 13.36 24.19
N THR A 492 -40.74 12.96 22.91
CA THR A 492 -40.39 11.61 22.45
C THR A 492 -38.89 11.37 22.54
N THR A 493 -38.49 10.28 23.20
CA THR A 493 -37.09 9.93 23.40
C THR A 493 -36.78 8.60 22.75
N TYR A 494 -36.09 8.69 21.63
CA TYR A 494 -35.63 7.50 20.93
C TYR A 494 -34.37 6.98 21.59
N SER A 495 -34.31 5.66 21.77
CA SER A 495 -33.13 4.98 22.27
C SER A 495 -32.91 3.68 21.54
N TYR A 496 -31.64 3.34 21.35
CA TYR A 496 -31.25 2.04 20.83
C TYR A 496 -29.93 1.61 21.43
N GLY A 497 -29.66 0.31 21.38
CA GLY A 497 -28.42 -0.24 21.89
C GLY A 497 -28.13 -1.62 21.34
N ASN A 498 -26.85 -1.96 21.31
CA ASN A 498 -26.39 -3.30 20.98
C ASN A 498 -25.64 -3.87 22.18
N LYS A 499 -25.83 -5.15 22.47
CA LYS A 499 -25.05 -5.93 23.43
C LYS A 499 -24.66 -7.22 22.76
N ASN A 500 -23.37 -7.40 22.52
CA ASN A 500 -22.83 -8.56 21.84
C ASN A 500 -21.69 -9.17 22.65
N ALA A 501 -21.65 -10.50 22.67
CA ALA A 501 -20.54 -11.26 23.22
C ALA A 501 -20.26 -12.46 22.32
N ASN A 502 -19.01 -12.69 21.97
CA ASN A 502 -18.61 -13.79 21.12
C ASN A 502 -17.35 -14.48 21.66
N ILE A 503 -17.36 -15.82 21.64
CA ILE A 503 -16.22 -16.66 21.99
C ILE A 503 -15.90 -17.54 20.79
N LYS A 504 -14.66 -17.47 20.32
CA LYS A 504 -14.11 -18.37 19.30
C LYS A 504 -13.02 -19.23 19.90
N TRP A 505 -13.03 -20.53 19.62
CA TRP A 505 -11.96 -21.46 19.93
C TRP A 505 -11.43 -22.08 18.64
N LYS A 506 -10.15 -21.83 18.35
CA LYS A 506 -9.43 -22.43 17.22
C LYS A 506 -8.55 -23.56 17.73
N HIS A 507 -8.69 -24.74 17.11
CA HIS A 507 -7.87 -25.91 17.37
C HIS A 507 -7.21 -26.41 16.08
N ILE A 508 -5.88 -26.53 16.08
CA ILE A 508 -5.10 -27.12 14.98
C ILE A 508 -4.84 -28.60 15.29
N PHE A 509 -5.49 -29.50 14.57
CA PHE A 509 -5.26 -30.94 14.69
C PHE A 509 -3.94 -31.34 14.03
N ASN A 510 -3.66 -30.79 12.84
CA ASN A 510 -2.42 -30.97 12.09
C ASN A 510 -2.26 -29.85 11.03
N ASN A 511 -1.17 -29.87 10.25
CA ASN A 511 -0.85 -28.80 9.28
C ASN A 511 -1.88 -28.64 8.14
N LYS A 512 -2.80 -29.60 7.98
CA LYS A 512 -3.84 -29.62 6.94
C LYS A 512 -5.25 -29.44 7.50
N LEU A 513 -5.45 -29.65 8.79
CA LEU A 513 -6.76 -29.64 9.43
C LEU A 513 -6.73 -28.81 10.71
N TYR A 514 -7.55 -27.76 10.74
CA TYR A 514 -7.92 -27.03 11.94
C TYR A 514 -9.43 -26.86 11.98
N ALA A 515 -9.98 -26.70 13.18
CA ALA A 515 -11.37 -26.33 13.40
C ALA A 515 -11.46 -25.01 14.15
N VAL A 516 -12.55 -24.30 13.92
CA VAL A 516 -12.92 -23.09 14.65
C VAL A 516 -14.35 -23.28 15.12
N PHE A 517 -14.53 -23.26 16.44
CA PHE A 517 -15.83 -23.25 17.06
C PHE A 517 -16.15 -21.82 17.51
N THR A 518 -17.30 -21.29 17.11
CA THR A 518 -17.75 -19.94 17.45
C THR A 518 -19.11 -20.03 18.13
N THR A 519 -19.27 -19.33 19.25
CA THR A 519 -20.55 -19.18 19.94
C THR A 519 -20.69 -17.74 20.42
N GLY A 520 -21.87 -17.17 20.24
CA GLY A 520 -22.12 -15.78 20.61
C GLY A 520 -23.55 -15.50 21.03
N TYR A 521 -23.72 -14.32 21.59
CA TYR A 521 -24.98 -13.73 22.00
C TYR A 521 -25.06 -12.33 21.40
N ASP A 522 -26.13 -12.06 20.66
CA ASP A 522 -26.42 -10.78 20.03
C ASP A 522 -27.77 -10.28 20.54
N HIS A 523 -27.81 -9.06 21.07
CA HIS A 523 -29.04 -8.42 21.53
C HIS A 523 -29.10 -6.97 21.07
N TYR A 524 -30.21 -6.62 20.42
CA TYR A 524 -30.51 -5.27 20.00
C TYR A 524 -31.78 -4.80 20.70
N GLU A 525 -31.73 -3.60 21.28
CA GLU A 525 -32.87 -2.95 21.90
C GLU A 525 -33.17 -1.63 21.18
N TYR A 526 -34.47 -1.34 20.99
CA TYR A 526 -34.97 -0.10 20.43
C TYR A 526 -36.23 0.32 21.20
N ALA A 527 -36.31 1.58 21.59
CA ALA A 527 -37.47 2.16 22.29
C ALA A 527 -37.69 3.62 21.85
N VAL A 528 -38.93 4.10 21.95
CA VAL A 528 -39.39 5.43 21.51
C VAL A 528 -40.18 6.13 22.62
#